data_AF-W7DXY5-F1
#
_entry.id   AF-W7DXY5-F1
#
_cell.length_a   1.000
_cell.length_b   1.000
_cell.length_c   1.000
_cell.angle_alpha   90.00
_cell.angle_beta   90.00
_cell.angle_gamma   90.00
#
_symmetry.space_group_name_H-M   'P 1'
#
loop_
_entity.id
_entity.type
_entity.pdbx_description
1 polymer ?
#
loop_
_entity_poly.entity_id
_entity_poly.type
_entity_poly.pdbx_seq_one_letter_code
_entity_poly.pdbx_strand_id
1 'polypeptide(L)'
;MENAKVVRGIAFEDQLTRVTIHWSEKENMRVSKVFSELAKNNIDVDIIIQGITGLGHGNLSFTIQSAALLNTLAVLENKKMDIQYEKLESEQNLAKVSIVGSGMVSNPGVAARMFEALTENDVPIKMISTSEIKVSTVVPERKMVEAAQVLHDTFELEN
;
A
#
# COMPACT_ATOMS: atom_id res chain seq x y z
N MET A 1 16.06 -19.86 -27.00
CA MET A 1 14.79 -19.33 -26.47
C MET A 1 15.11 -18.70 -25.14
N GLU A 2 15.20 -17.37 -25.08
CA GLU A 2 15.38 -16.68 -23.80
C GLU A 2 14.16 -16.99 -22.92
N ASN A 3 14.37 -17.65 -21.79
CA ASN A 3 13.37 -17.74 -20.75
C ASN A 3 13.15 -16.32 -20.22
N ALA A 4 12.15 -15.62 -20.76
CA ALA A 4 11.77 -14.32 -20.22
C ALA A 4 11.37 -14.50 -18.75
N LYS A 5 12.16 -13.94 -17.82
CA LYS A 5 11.86 -14.02 -16.38
C LYS A 5 10.45 -13.45 -16.12
N VAL A 6 9.69 -14.18 -15.31
CA VAL A 6 8.29 -13.84 -14.97
C VAL A 6 8.22 -12.49 -14.25
N VAL A 7 9.12 -12.29 -13.29
CA VAL A 7 9.42 -11.01 -12.66
C VAL A 7 10.66 -10.44 -13.34
N ARG A 8 10.64 -9.14 -13.65
CA ARG A 8 11.73 -8.43 -14.35
C ARG A 8 12.47 -7.43 -13.49
N GLY A 9 11.90 -7.06 -12.34
CA GLY A 9 12.52 -6.09 -11.45
C GLY A 9 11.84 -6.00 -10.11
N ILE A 10 12.58 -5.47 -9.15
CA ILE A 10 12.09 -5.04 -7.84
C ILE A 10 12.10 -3.51 -7.83
N ALA A 11 10.99 -2.92 -7.44
CA ALA A 11 10.90 -1.49 -7.17
C ALA A 11 10.65 -1.28 -5.68
N PHE A 12 11.29 -0.27 -5.09
CA PHE A 12 11.04 0.09 -3.71
C PHE A 12 11.02 1.61 -3.53
N GLU A 13 10.29 2.05 -2.51
CA GLU A 13 10.10 3.45 -2.15
C GLU A 13 9.95 3.54 -0.63
N ASP A 14 10.76 4.37 0.00
CA ASP A 14 10.72 4.62 1.45
C ASP A 14 9.85 5.83 1.79
N GLN A 15 9.94 6.28 3.05
CA GLN A 15 9.29 7.49 3.52
C GLN A 15 7.77 7.49 3.31
N LEU A 16 7.12 6.33 3.42
CA LEU A 16 5.66 6.23 3.32
C LEU A 16 4.99 6.30 4.69
N THR A 17 3.83 6.93 4.70
CA THR A 17 2.89 6.87 5.82
C THR A 17 1.57 6.30 5.34
N ARG A 18 1.03 5.33 6.09
CA ARG A 18 -0.34 4.86 5.91
C ARG A 18 -1.27 5.74 6.73
N VAL A 19 -2.34 6.23 6.11
CA VAL A 19 -3.46 6.89 6.79
C VAL A 19 -4.70 6.03 6.62
N THR A 20 -5.41 5.77 7.72
CA THR A 20 -6.64 4.97 7.72
C THR A 20 -7.79 5.77 8.32
N ILE A 21 -8.86 5.88 7.55
CA ILE A 21 -10.14 6.47 7.98
C ILE A 21 -11.10 5.33 8.26
N HIS A 22 -11.74 5.34 9.43
CA HIS A 22 -12.75 4.36 9.82
C HIS A 22 -14.13 5.03 9.93
N TRP A 23 -15.14 4.36 9.38
CA TRP A 23 -16.54 4.73 9.51
C TRP A 23 -17.29 3.62 10.24
N SER A 24 -18.16 4.02 11.16
CA SER A 24 -19.09 3.13 11.84
C SER A 24 -20.25 2.68 10.94
N GLU A 25 -20.59 3.46 9.91
CA GLU A 25 -21.71 3.18 9.01
C GLU A 25 -21.27 3.26 7.55
N LYS A 26 -21.63 2.26 6.75
CA LYS A 26 -21.20 2.12 5.35
C LYS A 26 -21.74 3.25 4.50
N GLU A 27 -22.96 3.71 4.75
CA GLU A 27 -23.60 4.81 4.01
C GLU A 27 -22.85 6.13 4.16
N ASN A 28 -22.03 6.27 5.22
CA ASN A 28 -21.22 7.44 5.49
C ASN A 28 -19.85 7.40 4.81
N MET A 29 -19.48 6.32 4.10
CA MET A 29 -18.19 6.21 3.42
C MET A 29 -18.07 7.18 2.23
N ARG A 30 -17.74 8.43 2.52
CA ARG A 30 -17.62 9.53 1.55
C ARG A 30 -16.24 9.59 0.91
N VAL A 31 -15.84 8.50 0.25
CA VAL A 31 -14.52 8.33 -0.39
C VAL A 31 -14.17 9.49 -1.34
N SER A 32 -15.12 9.91 -2.18
CA SER A 32 -14.91 11.02 -3.11
C SER A 32 -14.60 12.35 -2.40
N LYS A 33 -15.23 12.62 -1.24
CA LYS A 33 -14.94 13.82 -0.45
C LYS A 33 -13.52 13.77 0.12
N VAL A 34 -13.09 12.62 0.62
CA VAL A 34 -11.72 12.44 1.13
C VAL A 34 -10.71 12.85 0.05
N PHE A 35 -10.72 12.19 -1.10
CA PHE A 35 -9.72 12.45 -2.14
C PHE A 35 -9.87 13.83 -2.81
N SER A 36 -11.09 14.36 -2.89
CA SER A 36 -11.29 15.74 -3.39
C SER A 36 -10.66 16.77 -2.46
N GLU A 37 -10.78 16.60 -1.15
CA GLU A 37 -10.16 17.52 -0.17
C GLU A 37 -8.65 17.36 -0.11
N LEU A 38 -8.11 16.13 -0.24
CA LEU A 38 -6.66 15.92 -0.36
C LEU A 38 -6.10 16.59 -1.62
N ALA A 39 -6.75 16.41 -2.78
CA ALA A 39 -6.32 17.00 -4.05
C ALA A 39 -6.32 18.54 -4.01
N LYS A 40 -7.36 19.17 -3.42
CA LYS A 40 -7.41 20.63 -3.23
C LYS A 40 -6.25 21.18 -2.41
N ASN A 41 -5.64 20.36 -1.55
CA ASN A 41 -4.51 20.71 -0.71
C ASN A 41 -3.18 20.15 -1.24
N ASN A 42 -3.15 19.71 -2.51
CA ASN A 42 -1.97 19.21 -3.20
C ASN A 42 -1.27 18.03 -2.48
N ILE A 43 -2.08 17.15 -1.88
CA ILE A 43 -1.63 15.91 -1.23
C ILE A 43 -1.83 14.78 -2.22
N ASP A 44 -0.72 14.20 -2.67
CA ASP A 44 -0.73 13.03 -3.55
C ASP A 44 -0.89 11.73 -2.76
N VAL A 45 -1.56 10.74 -3.37
CA VAL A 45 -1.87 9.44 -2.77
C VAL A 45 -1.44 8.32 -3.71
N ASP A 46 -0.91 7.23 -3.16
CA ASP A 46 -0.35 6.13 -3.96
C ASP A 46 -1.22 4.86 -3.88
N ILE A 47 -1.13 4.10 -2.80
CA ILE A 47 -1.97 2.91 -2.59
C ILE A 47 -3.29 3.36 -1.99
N ILE A 48 -4.40 2.83 -2.49
CA ILE A 48 -5.75 3.02 -1.92
C ILE A 48 -6.37 1.64 -1.69
N ILE A 49 -6.79 1.35 -0.46
CA ILE A 49 -7.45 0.10 -0.06
C ILE A 49 -8.71 0.45 0.72
N GLN A 50 -9.85 -0.01 0.21
CA GLN A 50 -11.14 0.12 0.91
C GLN A 50 -11.54 -1.25 1.47
N GLY A 51 -11.70 -1.32 2.79
CA GLY A 51 -12.28 -2.47 3.48
C GLY A 51 -13.73 -2.20 3.85
N ILE A 52 -14.62 -3.16 3.60
CA ILE A 52 -16.00 -3.13 4.10
C ILE A 52 -16.19 -4.40 4.93
N THR A 53 -16.61 -4.24 6.18
CA THR A 53 -16.94 -5.37 7.06
C THR A 53 -18.43 -5.70 6.95
N GLY A 54 -18.79 -6.95 7.27
CA GLY A 54 -20.20 -7.40 7.23
C GLY A 54 -21.12 -6.72 8.24
N LEU A 55 -20.58 -5.99 9.22
CA LEU A 55 -21.32 -5.26 10.26
C LEU A 55 -21.63 -3.81 9.87
N GLY A 56 -21.41 -3.41 8.61
CA GLY A 56 -21.62 -2.03 8.16
C GLY A 56 -20.45 -1.09 8.44
N HIS A 57 -19.44 -1.52 9.21
CA HIS A 57 -18.23 -0.72 9.38
C HIS A 57 -17.37 -0.78 8.11
N GLY A 58 -16.77 0.35 7.75
CA GLY A 58 -15.88 0.44 6.60
C GLY A 58 -14.62 1.21 6.94
N ASN A 59 -13.53 0.89 6.25
CA ASN A 59 -12.31 1.67 6.35
C ASN A 59 -11.74 1.98 4.96
N LEU A 60 -10.98 3.06 4.89
CA LEU A 60 -10.24 3.49 3.73
C LEU A 60 -8.81 3.74 4.21
N SER A 61 -7.89 2.91 3.75
CA SER A 61 -6.46 3.10 3.97
C SER A 61 -5.81 3.61 2.69
N PHE A 62 -4.95 4.59 2.81
CA PHE A 62 -4.13 5.03 1.69
C PHE A 62 -2.72 5.39 2.14
N THR A 63 -1.77 5.39 1.21
CA THR A 63 -0.39 5.82 1.46
C THR A 63 -0.14 7.21 0.92
N ILE A 64 0.68 7.96 1.65
CA ILE A 64 1.21 9.28 1.28
C ILE A 64 2.71 9.31 1.53
N GLN A 65 3.39 10.27 0.91
CA GLN A 65 4.73 10.68 1.35
C GLN A 65 4.67 11.20 2.80
N SER A 66 5.57 10.73 3.66
CA SER A 66 5.53 11.00 5.11
C SER A 66 5.65 12.48 5.42
N ALA A 67 6.33 13.24 4.57
CA ALA A 67 6.41 14.70 4.66
C ALA A 67 5.04 15.40 4.59
N ALA A 68 4.04 14.77 3.96
CA ALA A 68 2.69 15.33 3.83
C ALA A 68 1.79 15.08 5.05
N LEU A 69 2.21 14.22 6.01
CA LEU A 69 1.33 13.73 7.08
C LEU A 69 0.65 14.84 7.89
N LEU A 70 1.40 15.83 8.35
CA LEU A 70 0.83 16.91 9.18
C LEU A 70 -0.25 17.69 8.42
N ASN A 71 -0.03 17.96 7.14
CA ASN A 71 -1.02 18.60 6.28
C ASN A 71 -2.24 17.69 6.06
N THR A 72 -2.01 16.41 5.78
CA THR A 72 -3.08 15.42 5.60
C THR A 72 -3.99 15.32 6.82
N LEU A 73 -3.42 15.20 8.03
CA LEU A 73 -4.21 15.13 9.26
C LEU A 73 -5.01 16.43 9.48
N ALA A 74 -4.38 17.60 9.28
CA ALA A 74 -5.07 18.88 9.43
C ALA A 74 -6.26 19.02 8.45
N VAL A 75 -6.08 18.64 7.18
CA VAL A 75 -7.15 18.67 6.18
C VAL A 75 -8.30 17.73 6.55
N LEU A 76 -8.01 16.50 6.95
CA LEU A 76 -9.03 15.51 7.29
C LEU A 76 -9.78 15.89 8.56
N GLU A 77 -9.10 16.36 9.60
CA GLU A 77 -9.73 16.83 10.84
C GLU A 77 -10.63 18.05 10.59
N ASN A 78 -10.18 19.02 9.79
CA ASN A 78 -11.00 20.18 9.40
C ASN A 78 -12.25 19.78 8.61
N LYS A 79 -12.24 18.61 7.97
CA LYS A 79 -13.34 18.06 7.15
C LYS A 79 -14.07 16.91 7.81
N LYS A 80 -13.82 16.65 9.11
CA LYS A 80 -14.42 15.53 9.84
C LYS A 80 -15.94 15.51 9.78
N MET A 81 -16.61 16.66 9.95
CA MET A 81 -18.08 16.74 9.87
C MET A 81 -18.60 16.45 8.45
N ASP A 82 -17.86 16.86 7.41
CA ASP A 82 -18.26 16.67 6.02
C ASP A 82 -18.04 15.22 5.54
N ILE A 83 -16.96 14.59 6.02
CA ILE A 83 -16.52 13.22 5.69
C ILE A 83 -17.23 12.19 6.59
N GLN A 84 -17.63 12.58 7.80
CA GLN A 84 -18.38 11.79 8.78
C GLN A 84 -17.66 10.51 9.23
N TYR A 85 -16.34 10.56 9.37
CA TYR A 85 -15.57 9.42 9.90
C TYR A 85 -15.59 9.38 11.43
N GLU A 86 -15.48 8.18 11.98
CA GLU A 86 -15.41 7.91 13.42
C GLU A 86 -13.98 8.11 13.93
N LYS A 87 -13.02 7.46 13.25
CA LYS A 87 -11.63 7.43 13.68
C LYS A 87 -10.68 7.69 12.50
N LEU A 88 -9.62 8.43 12.79
CA LEU A 88 -8.47 8.63 11.90
C LEU A 88 -7.23 8.05 12.57
N GLU A 89 -6.47 7.24 11.83
CA GLU A 89 -5.22 6.63 12.27
C GLU A 89 -4.12 6.89 11.25
N SER A 90 -2.87 6.91 11.72
CA SER A 90 -1.71 6.92 10.84
C SER A 90 -0.60 6.03 11.36
N GLU A 91 0.18 5.45 10.44
CA GLU A 91 1.36 4.64 10.73
C GLU A 91 2.51 5.11 9.83
N GLN A 92 3.55 5.66 10.45
CA GLN A 92 4.76 6.14 9.79
C GLN A 92 5.85 5.06 9.74
N ASN A 93 6.99 5.40 9.13
CA ASN A 93 8.16 4.53 8.98
C ASN A 93 7.83 3.26 8.18
N LEU A 94 7.13 3.45 7.07
CA LEU A 94 6.77 2.40 6.13
C LEU A 94 7.50 2.59 4.80
N ALA A 95 7.68 1.49 4.09
CA ALA A 95 8.19 1.46 2.73
C ALA A 95 7.31 0.56 1.88
N LYS A 96 7.30 0.80 0.57
CA LYS A 96 6.68 -0.04 -0.43
C LYS A 96 7.76 -0.83 -1.14
N VAL A 97 7.59 -2.15 -1.25
CA VAL A 97 8.45 -3.03 -2.03
C VAL A 97 7.56 -3.79 -3.01
N SER A 98 7.94 -3.82 -4.29
CA SER A 98 7.11 -4.35 -5.36
C SER A 98 7.91 -5.25 -6.28
N ILE A 99 7.32 -6.38 -6.63
CA ILE A 99 7.76 -7.17 -7.80
C ILE A 99 7.03 -6.65 -9.03
N VAL A 100 7.73 -6.54 -10.16
CA VAL A 100 7.17 -6.07 -11.44
C VAL A 100 7.56 -7.02 -12.56
N GLY A 101 6.60 -7.45 -13.37
CA GLY A 101 6.85 -8.26 -14.55
C GLY A 101 5.57 -8.60 -15.32
N SER A 102 5.63 -8.49 -16.65
CA SER A 102 4.49 -8.83 -17.51
C SER A 102 4.14 -10.32 -17.51
N GLY A 103 5.08 -11.18 -17.10
CA GLY A 103 4.83 -12.61 -16.96
C GLY A 103 3.88 -12.96 -15.80
N MET A 104 3.63 -12.02 -14.87
CA MET A 104 2.80 -12.28 -13.68
C MET A 104 1.35 -12.66 -14.04
N VAL A 105 0.78 -12.05 -15.08
CA VAL A 105 -0.61 -12.28 -15.52
C VAL A 105 -0.89 -13.74 -15.86
N SER A 106 0.08 -14.42 -16.47
CA SER A 106 -0.06 -15.78 -16.99
C SER A 106 0.55 -16.85 -16.07
N ASN A 107 1.11 -16.47 -14.92
CA ASN A 107 1.81 -17.38 -14.00
C ASN A 107 1.21 -17.28 -12.59
N PRO A 108 0.19 -18.09 -12.27
CA PRO A 108 -0.29 -18.25 -10.90
C PRO A 108 0.83 -18.65 -9.95
N GLY A 109 0.76 -18.18 -8.69
CA GLY A 109 1.74 -18.52 -7.65
C GLY A 109 2.89 -17.52 -7.47
N VAL A 110 3.07 -16.54 -8.37
CA VAL A 110 4.11 -15.51 -8.20
C VAL A 110 3.91 -14.69 -6.91
N ALA A 111 2.67 -14.27 -6.63
CA ALA A 111 2.36 -13.57 -5.38
C ALA A 111 2.55 -14.47 -4.14
N ALA A 112 2.23 -15.76 -4.25
CA ALA A 112 2.44 -16.71 -3.16
C ALA A 112 3.93 -16.83 -2.82
N ARG A 113 4.79 -17.03 -3.84
CA ARG A 113 6.25 -17.08 -3.68
C ARG A 113 6.81 -15.79 -3.05
N MET A 114 6.27 -14.62 -3.43
CA MET A 114 6.63 -13.34 -2.80
C MET A 114 6.28 -13.32 -1.30
N PHE A 115 5.06 -13.71 -0.93
CA PHE A 115 4.61 -13.65 0.46
C PHE A 115 5.30 -14.69 1.34
N GLU A 116 5.57 -15.89 0.81
CA GLU A 116 6.37 -16.92 1.47
C GLU A 116 7.78 -16.39 1.78
N ALA A 117 8.49 -15.87 0.77
CA ALA A 117 9.84 -15.36 0.94
C ALA A 117 9.93 -14.23 1.98
N LEU A 118 8.98 -13.29 1.97
CA LEU A 118 8.93 -12.21 2.97
C LEU A 118 8.64 -12.75 4.38
N THR A 119 7.73 -13.72 4.50
CA THR A 119 7.35 -14.29 5.80
C THR A 119 8.49 -15.11 6.40
N GLU A 120 9.18 -15.92 5.60
CA GLU A 120 10.33 -16.74 6.04
C GLU A 120 11.53 -15.90 6.50
N ASN A 121 11.60 -14.63 6.08
CA ASN A 121 12.64 -13.67 6.47
C ASN A 121 12.14 -12.62 7.49
N ASP A 122 11.06 -12.91 8.22
CA ASP A 122 10.52 -12.01 9.25
C ASP A 122 10.24 -10.57 8.76
N VAL A 123 9.81 -10.43 7.50
CA VAL A 123 9.38 -9.15 6.92
C VAL A 123 7.85 -9.04 7.02
N PRO A 124 7.31 -8.25 7.95
CA PRO A 124 5.86 -8.17 8.13
C PRO A 124 5.21 -7.37 7.00
N ILE A 125 4.17 -7.96 6.40
CA ILE A 125 3.36 -7.33 5.36
C ILE A 125 2.22 -6.54 6.02
N LYS A 126 2.18 -5.23 5.79
CA LYS A 126 1.22 -4.28 6.38
C LYS A 126 0.06 -3.94 5.45
N MET A 127 0.33 -3.92 4.14
CA MET A 127 -0.67 -3.71 3.08
C MET A 127 -0.23 -4.49 1.84
N ILE A 128 -1.20 -4.88 1.02
CA ILE A 128 -0.97 -5.53 -0.27
C ILE A 128 -1.78 -4.76 -1.32
N SER A 129 -1.16 -4.44 -2.45
CA SER A 129 -1.83 -3.88 -3.62
C SER A 129 -1.30 -4.57 -4.87
N THR A 130 -2.16 -4.86 -5.84
CA THR A 130 -1.78 -5.56 -7.06
C THR A 130 -2.38 -4.89 -8.29
N SER A 131 -1.65 -4.96 -9.39
CA SER A 131 -2.12 -4.76 -10.75
C SER A 131 -1.85 -6.03 -11.56
N GLU A 132 -2.10 -6.00 -12.87
CA GLU A 132 -1.79 -7.12 -13.77
C GLU A 132 -0.31 -7.51 -13.76
N ILE A 133 0.60 -6.53 -13.67
CA ILE A 133 2.04 -6.74 -13.85
C ILE A 133 2.88 -6.39 -12.62
N LYS A 134 2.25 -6.13 -11.48
CA LYS A 134 2.92 -5.66 -10.27
C LYS A 134 2.17 -6.10 -9.01
N VAL A 135 2.89 -6.67 -8.05
CA VAL A 135 2.41 -6.89 -6.69
C VAL A 135 3.27 -6.04 -5.77
N SER A 136 2.63 -5.22 -4.94
CA SER A 136 3.26 -4.31 -3.99
C SER A 136 2.88 -4.71 -2.58
N THR A 137 3.87 -4.76 -1.70
CA THR A 137 3.68 -4.87 -0.26
C THR A 137 4.16 -3.59 0.41
N VAL A 138 3.41 -3.15 1.42
CA VAL A 138 3.90 -2.14 2.37
C VAL A 138 4.49 -2.88 3.56
N VAL A 139 5.70 -2.51 3.96
CA VAL A 139 6.49 -3.14 5.02
C VAL A 139 7.07 -2.05 5.94
N PRO A 140 7.58 -2.37 7.14
CA PRO A 140 8.35 -1.42 7.93
C PRO A 140 9.56 -0.93 7.14
N GLU A 141 9.81 0.38 7.15
CA GLU A 141 10.88 1.01 6.37
C GLU A 141 12.25 0.42 6.67
N ARG A 142 12.53 0.12 7.94
CA ARG A 142 13.77 -0.55 8.37
C ARG A 142 14.01 -1.93 7.74
N LYS A 143 12.95 -2.56 7.21
CA LYS A 143 12.99 -3.87 6.52
C LYS A 143 13.00 -3.73 5.00
N MET A 144 12.97 -2.51 4.44
CA MET A 144 12.86 -2.29 3.00
C MET A 144 13.99 -2.94 2.21
N VAL A 145 15.24 -2.68 2.61
CA VAL A 145 16.43 -3.18 1.90
C VAL A 145 16.49 -4.70 1.96
N GLU A 146 16.26 -5.28 3.13
CA GLU A 146 16.19 -6.74 3.33
C GLU A 146 15.08 -7.37 2.48
N ALA A 147 13.89 -6.78 2.48
CA ALA A 147 12.77 -7.25 1.66
C ALA A 147 13.11 -7.18 0.15
N ALA A 148 13.72 -6.10 -0.32
CA ALA A 148 14.12 -5.96 -1.71
C ALA A 148 15.17 -7.01 -2.11
N GLN A 149 16.16 -7.27 -1.25
CA GLN A 149 17.20 -8.28 -1.46
C GLN A 149 16.62 -9.70 -1.47
N VAL A 150 15.80 -10.05 -0.47
CA VAL A 150 15.11 -11.34 -0.39
C VAL A 150 14.30 -11.59 -1.66
N LEU A 151 13.55 -10.60 -2.15
CA LEU A 151 12.77 -10.75 -3.38
C LEU A 151 13.64 -10.82 -4.63
N HIS A 152 14.73 -10.04 -4.68
CA HIS A 152 15.69 -10.11 -5.77
C HIS A 152 16.27 -11.52 -5.93
N ASP A 153 16.71 -12.12 -4.82
CA ASP A 153 17.27 -13.48 -4.79
C ASP A 153 16.19 -14.52 -5.07
N THR A 154 15.01 -14.37 -4.45
CA THR A 154 13.86 -15.26 -4.65
C THR A 154 13.46 -15.34 -6.11
N PHE A 155 13.53 -14.25 -6.87
CA PHE A 155 13.17 -14.23 -8.30
C PHE A 155 14.38 -14.34 -9.23
N GLU A 156 15.56 -14.67 -8.69
CA GLU A 156 16.80 -14.92 -9.43
C GLU A 156 17.12 -13.78 -10.42
N LEU A 157 16.92 -12.54 -10.00
CA LEU A 157 17.19 -11.38 -10.84
C LEU A 157 18.71 -11.19 -11.01
N GLU A 158 19.12 -10.74 -12.19
CA GLU A 158 20.53 -10.45 -12.46
C GLU A 158 20.85 -9.01 -12.03
N ASN A 159 22.09 -8.81 -11.58
CA ASN A 159 22.63 -7.47 -11.24
C ASN A 159 22.85 -6.60 -12.48
#